data_AF-A0A166K836-F1
#
_entry.id   AF-A0A166K836-F1
#
_cell.length_a   1.000
_cell.length_b   1.000
_cell.length_c   1.000
_cell.angle_alpha   90.00
_cell.angle_beta   90.00
_cell.angle_gamma   90.00
#
_symmetry.space_group_name_H-M   'P 1'
#
loop_
_entity.id
_entity.type
_entity.pdbx_description
1 polymer ?
#
loop_
_entity_poly.entity_id
_entity_poly.type
_entity_poly.pdbx_seq_one_letter_code
_entity_poly.pdbx_strand_id
1 'polypeptide(L)'
;MPFDEDTKIVPDVTVACDIFSFGCVMLHTMSGQLPYFNVKLSLAVAMLICSGKRPKRPVEPILTDEYWDLINWCWGKSASARPTAEDVHLCVSRLL
;
A
#
# COMPACT_ATOMS: atom_id res chain seq x y z
N MET A 1 -35.88 -14.94 -7.57
CA MET A 1 -35.29 -13.59 -7.39
C MET A 1 -34.49 -13.30 -8.65
N PRO A 2 -34.83 -12.26 -9.42
CA PRO A 2 -33.98 -11.85 -10.54
C PRO A 2 -32.65 -11.37 -9.97
N PHE A 3 -31.56 -11.78 -10.61
CA PHE A 3 -30.24 -11.22 -10.37
C PHE A 3 -30.27 -9.86 -11.07
N ASP A 4 -30.33 -8.76 -10.30
CA ASP A 4 -30.32 -7.40 -10.87
C ASP A 4 -28.97 -7.18 -11.58
N GLU A 5 -28.99 -7.32 -12.91
CA GLU A 5 -27.86 -7.27 -13.82
C GLU A 5 -27.22 -5.86 -13.94
N ASP A 6 -27.81 -4.87 -13.26
CA ASP A 6 -27.46 -3.44 -13.35
C ASP A 6 -26.80 -2.84 -12.10
N THR A 7 -26.42 -3.64 -11.10
CA THR A 7 -25.70 -3.11 -9.94
C THR A 7 -24.24 -2.81 -10.32
N LYS A 8 -23.99 -1.65 -10.94
CA LYS A 8 -22.65 -1.14 -11.17
C LYS A 8 -21.95 -0.94 -9.82
N ILE A 9 -21.02 -1.83 -9.50
CA ILE A 9 -20.12 -1.66 -8.36
C ILE A 9 -19.14 -0.54 -8.72
N VAL A 10 -19.41 0.67 -8.24
CA VAL A 10 -18.48 1.79 -8.33
C VAL A 10 -17.52 1.68 -7.14
N PRO A 11 -16.20 1.53 -7.36
CA PRO A 11 -15.26 1.48 -6.26
C PRO A 11 -15.22 2.83 -5.54
N ASP A 12 -15.28 2.78 -4.21
CA ASP A 12 -15.12 3.95 -3.35
C ASP A 12 -13.63 4.34 -3.30
N VAL A 13 -13.26 5.37 -4.06
CA VAL A 13 -11.90 5.88 -4.14
C VAL A 13 -11.74 7.00 -3.13
N THR A 14 -10.79 6.84 -2.21
CA THR A 14 -10.57 7.77 -1.09
C THR A 14 -9.10 8.17 -1.00
N VAL A 15 -8.80 9.25 -0.27
CA VAL A 15 -7.41 9.66 0.03
C VAL A 15 -6.61 8.52 0.68
N ALA A 16 -7.26 7.69 1.51
CA ALA A 16 -6.60 6.53 2.11
C ALA A 16 -6.14 5.50 1.07
N CYS A 17 -6.77 5.42 -0.11
CA CYS A 17 -6.31 4.59 -1.23
C CYS A 17 -5.00 5.14 -1.83
N ASP A 18 -4.86 6.47 -1.91
CA ASP A 18 -3.62 7.11 -2.36
C ASP A 18 -2.49 6.85 -1.36
N ILE A 19 -2.76 6.92 -0.06
CA ILE A 19 -1.77 6.61 0.99
C ILE A 19 -1.27 5.16 0.89
N PHE A 20 -2.17 4.20 0.64
CA PHE A 20 -1.76 2.81 0.42
C PHE A 20 -0.84 2.68 -0.80
N SER A 21 -1.21 3.34 -1.90
CA SER A 21 -0.42 3.36 -3.13
C SER A 21 0.92 4.07 -2.94
N PHE A 22 0.97 5.11 -2.11
CA PHE A 22 2.20 5.80 -1.75
C PHE A 22 3.18 4.88 -1.00
N GLY A 23 2.71 4.05 -0.06
CA GLY A 23 3.55 3.03 0.59
C GLY A 23 4.17 2.05 -0.42
N CYS A 24 3.42 1.68 -1.47
CA CYS A 24 3.93 0.89 -2.59
C CYS A 24 5.01 1.63 -3.40
N VAL A 25 4.81 2.91 -3.69
CA VAL A 25 5.79 3.77 -4.39
C VAL A 25 7.07 3.93 -3.56
N MET A 26 6.96 4.23 -2.26
CA MET A 26 8.11 4.32 -1.36
C MET A 26 8.92 3.03 -1.36
N LEU A 27 8.28 1.87 -1.16
CA LEU A 27 8.97 0.58 -1.22
C LEU A 27 9.70 0.41 -2.55
N HIS A 28 9.04 0.75 -3.66
CA HIS A 28 9.63 0.64 -4.98
C HIS A 28 10.86 1.53 -5.14
N THR A 29 10.75 2.80 -4.77
CA THR A 29 11.82 3.79 -4.87
C THR A 29 13.04 3.38 -4.05
N MET A 30 12.82 2.84 -2.85
CA MET A 30 13.92 2.49 -1.93
C MET A 30 14.56 1.14 -2.26
N SER A 31 13.77 0.15 -2.66
CA SER A 31 14.29 -1.20 -2.94
C SER A 31 14.71 -1.41 -4.40
N GLY A 32 14.25 -0.56 -5.32
CA GLY A 32 14.36 -0.78 -6.77
C GLY A 32 13.50 -1.94 -7.29
N GLN A 33 12.70 -2.59 -6.44
CA GLN A 33 11.86 -3.73 -6.79
C GLN A 33 10.38 -3.35 -6.73
N LEU A 34 9.56 -3.92 -7.61
CA LEU A 34 8.12 -3.71 -7.51
C LEU A 34 7.56 -4.35 -6.22
N PRO A 35 6.58 -3.73 -5.56
CA PRO A 35 5.79 -4.41 -4.54
C PRO A 35 5.22 -5.70 -5.12
N TYR A 36 5.35 -6.81 -4.39
CA TYR A 36 4.95 -8.14 -4.85
C TYR A 36 5.68 -8.63 -6.12
N PHE A 37 6.93 -8.23 -6.37
CA PHE A 37 7.71 -8.60 -7.56
C PHE A 37 7.73 -10.11 -7.89
N ASN A 38 7.54 -10.97 -6.89
CA ASN A 38 7.53 -12.42 -7.03
C ASN A 38 6.15 -13.00 -7.43
N VAL A 39 5.13 -12.18 -7.62
CA VAL A 39 3.76 -12.57 -7.97
C VAL A 39 3.45 -12.16 -9.40
N LYS A 40 3.26 -13.14 -10.30
CA LYS A 40 3.13 -12.89 -11.74
C LYS A 40 1.77 -12.37 -12.19
N LEU A 41 0.71 -12.67 -11.45
CA LEU A 41 -0.67 -12.37 -11.84
C LEU A 41 -1.24 -11.24 -10.98
N SER A 42 -1.75 -10.19 -11.62
CA SER A 42 -2.37 -9.04 -10.95
C SER A 42 -3.55 -9.45 -10.04
N LEU A 43 -4.38 -10.40 -10.48
CA LEU A 43 -5.46 -10.95 -9.65
C LEU A 43 -4.93 -11.63 -8.38
N ALA A 44 -3.77 -12.29 -8.45
CA ALA A 44 -3.16 -12.89 -7.26
C ALA A 44 -2.64 -11.82 -6.30
N VAL A 45 -2.08 -10.71 -6.81
CA VAL A 45 -1.70 -9.55 -5.98
C VAL A 45 -2.93 -8.96 -5.29
N ALA A 46 -4.04 -8.76 -6.00
CA ALA A 46 -5.28 -8.28 -5.42
C ALA A 46 -5.79 -9.19 -4.29
N MET A 47 -5.78 -10.52 -4.49
CA MET A 47 -6.14 -11.49 -3.44
C MET A 47 -5.21 -11.44 -2.22
N LEU A 48 -3.91 -11.24 -2.42
CA LEU A 48 -2.95 -11.05 -1.31
C LEU A 48 -3.28 -9.78 -0.52
N ILE A 49 -3.54 -8.67 -1.20
CA ILE A 49 -3.91 -7.40 -0.56
C ILE A 49 -5.20 -7.56 0.25
N CYS A 50 -6.25 -8.14 -0.36
CA CYS A 50 -7.54 -8.39 0.29
C CYS A 50 -7.44 -9.34 1.49
N SER A 51 -6.52 -10.31 1.46
CA SER A 51 -6.24 -11.19 2.60
C SER A 51 -5.33 -10.56 3.66
N GLY A 52 -4.99 -9.29 3.54
CA GLY A 52 -4.15 -8.57 4.50
C GLY A 52 -2.67 -8.89 4.40
N LYS A 53 -2.24 -9.64 3.38
CA LYS A 53 -0.82 -9.89 3.12
C LYS A 53 -0.20 -8.64 2.48
N ARG A 54 1.06 -8.38 2.82
CA ARG A 54 1.85 -7.23 2.36
C ARG A 54 3.17 -7.70 1.75
N PRO A 55 3.86 -6.87 0.96
CA PRO A 55 5.20 -7.19 0.49
C PRO A 55 6.13 -7.50 1.67
N LYS A 56 7.11 -8.37 1.45
CA LYS A 56 8.15 -8.62 2.44
C LYS A 56 9.08 -7.42 2.50
N ARG A 57 9.63 -7.14 3.69
CA ARG A 57 10.76 -6.22 3.82
C ARG A 57 11.93 -6.78 3.02
N PRO A 58 12.42 -6.07 2.00
CA PRO A 58 13.62 -6.47 1.31
C PRO A 58 14.87 -6.01 2.11
N VAL A 59 16.04 -6.55 1.78
CA VAL A 59 17.27 -6.42 2.59
C VAL A 59 18.18 -5.38 1.93
N GLU A 60 17.75 -4.13 1.93
CA GLU A 60 18.48 -3.01 1.33
C GLU A 60 18.95 -2.03 2.42
N PRO A 61 20.22 -1.60 2.40
CA PRO A 61 20.77 -0.67 3.39
C PRO A 61 20.01 0.65 3.51
N ILE A 62 19.40 1.13 2.42
CA ILE A 62 18.66 2.40 2.39
C ILE A 62 17.29 2.29 3.08
N LEU A 63 16.72 1.09 3.19
CA LEU A 63 15.43 0.87 3.82
C LEU A 63 15.60 0.68 5.33
N THR A 64 15.86 1.79 6.02
CA THR A 64 15.97 1.81 7.49
C THR A 64 14.65 1.40 8.15
N ASP A 65 14.70 1.13 9.46
CA ASP A 65 13.51 0.74 10.23
C ASP A 65 12.44 1.84 10.18
N GLU A 66 12.83 3.11 10.22
CA GLU A 66 11.92 4.25 10.18
C GLU A 66 11.16 4.35 8.85
N TYR A 67 11.85 4.15 7.72
CA TYR A 67 11.18 4.10 6.42
C TYR A 67 10.27 2.88 6.30
N TRP A 68 10.71 1.74 6.81
CA TRP A 68 9.91 0.52 6.80
C TRP A 68 8.64 0.65 7.64
N ASP A 69 8.73 1.28 8.81
CA ASP A 69 7.60 1.53 9.69
C ASP A 69 6.58 2.48 9.04
N LEU A 70 7.06 3.55 8.37
CA LEU A 70 6.20 4.44 7.60
C LEU A 70 5.48 3.71 6.45
N ILE A 71 6.19 2.86 5.70
CA ILE A 71 5.61 2.03 4.64
C ILE A 71 4.53 1.11 5.20
N ASN A 72 4.76 0.46 6.35
CA ASN A 72 3.76 -0.39 6.98
C ASN A 72 2.55 0.39 7.50
N TRP A 73 2.76 1.60 8.01
CA TRP A 73 1.67 2.47 8.43
C TRP A 73 0.77 2.86 7.24
N CYS A 74 1.36 3.21 6.10
CA CYS A 74 0.64 3.42 4.83
C CYS A 74 -0.19 2.19 4.41
N TRP A 75 0.23 0.99 4.79
CA TRP A 75 -0.45 -0.28 4.49
C TRP A 75 -1.44 -0.77 5.55
N GLY A 76 -1.83 0.12 6.47
CA GLY A 76 -2.84 -0.12 7.50
C GLY A 76 -4.05 -0.91 7.00
N LYS A 77 -4.51 -1.87 7.82
CA LYS A 77 -5.56 -2.84 7.44
C LYS A 77 -6.87 -2.16 7.04
N SER A 78 -7.30 -1.15 7.79
CA SER A 78 -8.44 -0.29 7.45
C SER A 78 -7.97 1.04 6.88
N ALA A 79 -8.85 1.75 6.16
CA ALA A 79 -8.57 3.10 5.67
C ALA A 79 -8.19 4.07 6.80
N SER A 80 -8.88 3.98 7.95
CA SER A 80 -8.63 4.81 9.14
C SER A 80 -7.32 4.48 9.88
N ALA A 81 -6.73 3.32 9.64
CA ALA A 81 -5.45 2.94 10.24
C ALA A 81 -4.24 3.45 9.45
N ARG A 82 -4.48 4.07 8.29
CA ARG A 82 -3.45 4.67 7.43
C ARG A 82 -3.20 6.12 7.88
N PRO A 83 -1.96 6.63 7.75
CA PRO A 83 -1.65 8.02 8.03
C PRO A 83 -2.41 8.95 7.09
N THR A 84 -2.57 10.21 7.50
CA THR A 84 -2.97 11.26 6.56
C THR A 84 -1.80 11.62 5.64
N ALA A 85 -2.08 12.34 4.54
CA ALA A 85 -1.03 12.85 3.68
C ALA A 85 -0.10 13.83 4.42
N GLU A 86 -0.64 14.58 5.40
CA GLU A 86 0.14 15.48 6.26
C GLU A 86 1.08 14.70 7.18
N ASP A 87 0.61 13.63 7.81
CA ASP A 87 1.45 12.75 8.63
C ASP A 87 2.59 12.14 7.81
N VAL A 88 2.29 11.65 6.60
CA VAL A 88 3.29 11.10 5.68
C VAL A 88 4.32 12.17 5.32
N HIS A 89 3.88 13.37 4.95
CA HIS A 89 4.77 14.47 4.61
C HIS A 89 5.72 14.80 5.78
N LEU A 90 5.18 14.97 7.00
CA LEU A 90 5.96 15.23 8.20
C LEU A 90 6.97 14.12 8.48
N CYS A 91 6.59 12.86 8.29
CA CYS A 91 7.51 11.74 8.49
C CYS A 91 8.62 11.73 7.44
N VAL A 92 8.29 11.85 6.15
CA VAL A 92 9.29 11.87 5.07
C VAL A 92 10.25 13.05 5.23
N SER A 93 9.75 14.24 5.55
CA SER A 93 10.58 15.44 5.76
C SER A 93 11.55 15.32 6.93
N ARG A 94 11.31 14.45 7.91
CA ARG A 94 12.25 14.17 9.01
C ARG A 94 13.31 13.12 8.65
N LEU A 95 13.04 12.29 7.64
CA LEU A 95 13.92 11.20 7.22
C LEU A 95 14.89 11.61 6.11
N LEU A 96 14.63 12.74 5.44
CA LEU A 96 15.53 13.40 4.50
C LEU A 96 16.54 14.28 5.23
#